data_AF-A0A920AJN9-F1
#
_entry.id   AF-A0A920AJN9-F1
#
_cell.length_a   1.000
_cell.length_b   1.000
_cell.length_c   1.000
_cell.angle_alpha   90.00
_cell.angle_beta   90.00
_cell.angle_gamma   90.00
#
_symmetry.space_group_name_H-M   'P 1'
#
loop_
_entity.id
_entity.type
_entity.pdbx_description
1 polymer ?
#
loop_
_entity_poly.entity_id
_entity_poly.type
_entity_poly.pdbx_seq_one_letter_code
_entity_poly.pdbx_strand_id
1 'polypeptide(L)'
;MKDMTKNEIANIIHVLAYLAKINNVVDPAEKKTFKIVCERFGIKIPDLKEILKESVSLRKSLNAIHSKEAKNILVNLMVLMVSVDGNVCDNEEKQ
;
A
#
# COMPACT_ATOMS: atom_id res chain seq x y z
N MET A 1 -16.40 -6.04 8.18
CA MET A 1 -15.28 -6.58 7.38
C MET A 1 -15.38 -8.08 7.45
N LYS A 2 -15.92 -8.71 6.41
CA LYS A 2 -16.09 -10.15 6.34
C LYS A 2 -14.99 -10.66 5.42
N ASP A 3 -13.97 -11.25 6.05
CA ASP A 3 -12.95 -12.13 5.44
C ASP A 3 -11.90 -11.49 4.53
N MET A 4 -11.12 -10.53 5.07
CA MET A 4 -9.78 -10.25 4.57
C MET A 4 -8.75 -10.81 5.56
N THR A 5 -7.87 -11.68 5.09
CA THR A 5 -6.93 -12.37 5.98
C THR A 5 -5.83 -11.41 6.46
N LYS A 6 -5.20 -11.71 7.60
CA LYS A 6 -4.00 -10.97 8.05
C LYS A 6 -2.89 -10.99 6.99
N ASN A 7 -2.78 -12.08 6.23
CA ASN A 7 -1.84 -12.20 5.12
C ASN A 7 -2.19 -11.24 3.97
N GLU A 8 -3.45 -11.14 3.57
CA GLU A 8 -3.86 -10.18 2.55
C GLU A 8 -3.65 -8.74 3.00
N ILE A 9 -3.95 -8.41 4.26
CA ILE A 9 -3.65 -7.08 4.83
C ILE A 9 -2.15 -6.79 4.74
N ALA A 10 -1.29 -7.70 5.19
CA ALA A 10 0.16 -7.53 5.13
C ALA A 10 0.65 -7.28 3.69
N ASN A 11 0.11 -8.01 2.71
CA ASN A 11 0.47 -7.84 1.31
C ASN A 11 -0.07 -6.53 0.70
N ILE A 12 -1.26 -6.06 1.10
CA ILE A 12 -1.76 -4.74 0.72
C ILE A 12 -0.80 -3.66 1.23
N ILE A 13 -0.41 -3.73 2.51
CA ILE A 13 0.52 -2.76 3.12
C ILE A 13 1.88 -2.77 2.41
N HIS A 14 2.38 -3.97 2.03
CA HIS A 14 3.61 -4.09 1.27
C HIS A 14 3.52 -3.40 -0.11
N VAL A 15 2.43 -3.60 -0.84
CA VAL A 15 2.19 -2.93 -2.15
C VAL A 15 2.10 -1.42 -1.98
N LEU A 16 1.35 -0.92 -0.99
CA LEU A 16 1.20 0.51 -0.75
C LEU A 16 2.53 1.16 -0.33
N ALA A 17 3.37 0.44 0.42
CA ALA A 17 4.71 0.93 0.78
C ALA A 17 5.63 1.04 -0.44
N TYR A 18 5.50 0.13 -1.41
CA TYR A 18 6.20 0.20 -2.68
C TYR A 18 5.75 1.43 -3.49
N LEU A 19 4.45 1.72 -3.51
CA LEU A 19 3.88 2.90 -4.19
C LEU A 19 4.33 4.21 -3.55
N ALA A 20 4.38 4.30 -2.22
CA ALA A 20 4.93 5.45 -1.49
C ALA A 20 6.46 5.63 -1.67
N LYS A 21 7.11 4.83 -2.55
CA LYS A 21 8.55 4.85 -2.87
C LYS A 21 9.44 5.14 -1.65
N ILE A 22 9.26 4.39 -0.57
CA ILE A 22 9.97 4.61 0.71
C ILE A 22 11.51 4.74 0.52
N ASN A 23 12.06 4.26 -0.61
CA ASN A 23 13.43 4.50 -1.06
C ASN A 23 13.55 5.45 -2.29
N ASN A 24 13.57 6.77 -2.05
CA ASN A 24 14.38 7.82 -2.72
C ASN A 24 13.76 9.03 -3.45
N VAL A 25 12.46 9.17 -3.62
CA VAL A 25 11.82 10.50 -3.80
C VAL A 25 10.38 10.34 -3.34
N VAL A 26 10.02 10.91 -2.20
CA VAL A 26 8.67 10.71 -1.63
C VAL A 26 7.99 12.04 -1.42
N ASP A 27 6.75 12.13 -1.88
CA ASP A 27 5.85 13.19 -1.50
C ASP A 27 5.52 13.05 0.01
N PRO A 28 5.78 14.08 0.84
CA PRO A 28 5.40 14.08 2.26
C PRO A 28 3.93 13.73 2.50
N ALA A 29 3.05 14.05 1.56
CA ALA A 29 1.62 13.81 1.63
C ALA A 29 1.28 12.32 1.44
N GLU A 30 1.90 11.63 0.48
CA GLU A 30 1.77 10.18 0.30
C GLU A 30 2.24 9.41 1.55
N LYS A 31 3.36 9.83 2.15
CA LYS A 31 3.88 9.28 3.42
C LYS A 31 2.89 9.42 4.56
N LYS A 32 2.25 10.58 4.68
CA LYS A 32 1.24 10.84 5.71
C LYS A 32 0.01 9.96 5.51
N THR A 33 -0.46 9.83 4.27
CA THR A 33 -1.60 8.98 3.92
C THR A 33 -1.28 7.50 4.19
N PHE A 34 -0.10 7.02 3.79
CA PHE A 34 0.35 5.66 4.11
C PHE A 34 0.35 5.38 5.62
N LYS A 35 0.85 6.32 6.44
CA LYS A 35 0.84 6.17 7.90
C LYS A 35 -0.58 6.03 8.46
N ILE A 36 -1.52 6.83 7.98
CA ILE A 36 -2.94 6.74 8.37
C ILE A 36 -3.52 5.37 7.99
N VAL A 37 -3.19 4.86 6.80
CA VAL A 37 -3.63 3.53 6.36
C VAL A 37 -3.10 2.44 7.28
N CYS A 38 -1.80 2.46 7.62
CA CYS A 38 -1.21 1.54 8.58
C CYS A 38 -1.92 1.56 9.94
N GLU A 39 -2.22 2.76 10.47
CA GLU A 39 -2.95 2.93 11.73
C GLU A 39 -4.37 2.36 11.65
N ARG A 40 -5.09 2.57 10.54
CA ARG A 40 -6.44 2.04 10.31
C ARG A 40 -6.49 0.51 10.25
N PHE A 41 -5.43 -0.12 9.74
CA PHE A 41 -5.28 -1.58 9.75
C PHE A 41 -4.68 -2.12 11.05
N GLY A 42 -4.36 -1.25 12.02
CA GLY A 42 -3.76 -1.66 13.30
C GLY A 42 -2.31 -2.17 13.17
N ILE A 43 -1.61 -1.80 12.09
CA ILE A 43 -0.23 -2.21 11.83
C ILE A 43 0.71 -1.42 12.72
N LYS A 44 1.43 -2.13 13.60
CA LYS A 44 2.45 -1.51 14.45
C LYS A 44 3.79 -1.44 13.72
N ILE A 45 4.69 -0.59 14.21
CA ILE A 45 6.04 -0.42 13.62
C ILE A 45 6.81 -1.76 13.49
N PRO A 46 6.77 -2.70 14.47
CA PRO A 46 7.44 -3.99 14.32
C PRO A 46 6.85 -4.82 13.17
N ASP A 47 5.53 -4.87 13.06
CA ASP A 47 4.84 -5.59 11.99
C ASP A 47 5.16 -4.98 10.63
N LEU A 48 5.21 -3.64 10.54
CA LEU A 48 5.61 -2.93 9.34
C LEU A 48 7.05 -3.28 8.93
N LYS A 49 7.99 -3.31 9.87
CA LYS A 49 9.38 -3.72 9.57
C LYS A 49 9.46 -5.13 9.00
N GLU A 50 8.67 -6.06 9.53
CA GLU A 50 8.60 -7.43 9.01
C GLU A 50 7.99 -7.48 7.61
N ILE A 51 6.91 -6.73 7.38
CA ILE A 51 6.25 -6.61 6.06
C ILE A 51 7.22 -6.04 5.01
N LEU A 52 8.05 -5.06 5.39
CA LEU A 52 8.98 -4.37 4.50
C LEU A 52 10.34 -5.06 4.33
N LYS A 53 10.51 -6.29 4.85
CA LYS A 53 11.76 -7.03 4.62
C LYS A 53 11.96 -7.25 3.12
N GLU A 54 13.16 -6.91 2.64
CA GLU A 54 13.54 -6.86 1.21
C GLU A 54 13.34 -8.16 0.42
N SER A 55 13.09 -9.30 1.09
CA SER A 55 12.94 -10.61 0.45
C SER A 55 11.58 -10.82 -0.24
N VAL A 56 10.60 -9.93 -0.04
CA VAL A 56 9.27 -10.05 -0.63
C VAL A 56 9.18 -9.24 -1.92
N SER A 57 8.99 -9.90 -3.07
CA SER A 57 8.80 -9.20 -4.34
C SER A 57 7.37 -8.67 -4.49
N LEU A 58 7.21 -7.50 -5.12
CA LEU A 58 5.90 -6.88 -5.37
C LEU A 58 4.93 -7.84 -6.08
N ARG A 59 5.41 -8.58 -7.08
CA ARG A 59 4.63 -9.59 -7.82
C ARG A 59 4.07 -10.67 -6.88
N LYS A 60 4.87 -11.16 -5.93
CA LYS A 60 4.41 -12.16 -4.95
C LYS A 60 3.31 -11.59 -4.06
N SER A 61 3.44 -10.33 -3.63
CA SER A 61 2.42 -9.68 -2.81
C SER A 61 1.11 -9.47 -3.56
N LEU A 62 1.16 -9.02 -4.81
CA LEU A 62 -0.03 -8.88 -5.65
C LEU A 62 -0.75 -10.22 -5.85
N ASN A 63 0.00 -11.30 -6.09
CA ASN A 63 -0.58 -12.64 -6.23
C ASN A 63 -1.18 -13.19 -4.93
N ALA A 64 -0.67 -12.77 -3.77
CA ALA A 64 -1.21 -13.15 -2.46
C ALA A 64 -2.53 -12.44 -2.12
N ILE A 65 -2.87 -11.36 -2.83
CA ILE A 65 -4.12 -10.62 -2.70
C ILE A 65 -5.13 -11.23 -3.67
N HIS A 66 -5.88 -12.23 -3.22
CA HIS A 66 -6.73 -13.04 -4.09
C HIS A 66 -8.23 -12.76 -3.93
N SER A 67 -8.69 -12.36 -2.74
CA SER A 67 -10.11 -12.08 -2.53
C SER A 67 -10.57 -10.82 -3.28
N LYS A 68 -11.84 -10.85 -3.71
CA LYS A 68 -12.45 -9.71 -4.41
C LYS A 68 -12.47 -8.46 -3.53
N GLU A 69 -12.75 -8.62 -2.22
CA GLU A 69 -12.75 -7.52 -1.26
C GLU A 69 -11.35 -6.91 -1.11
N ALA A 70 -10.30 -7.73 -0.94
CA ALA A 70 -8.94 -7.24 -0.81
C ALA A 70 -8.45 -6.51 -2.06
N LYS A 71 -8.80 -7.01 -3.25
CA LYS A 71 -8.48 -6.33 -4.53
C LYS A 71 -9.16 -4.96 -4.62
N ASN A 72 -10.44 -4.88 -4.27
CA ASN A 72 -11.17 -3.60 -4.27
C ASN A 72 -10.58 -2.61 -3.27
N ILE A 73 -10.24 -3.08 -2.07
CA ILE A 73 -9.60 -2.26 -1.03
C ILE A 73 -8.24 -1.76 -1.52
N LEU A 74 -7.41 -2.62 -2.11
CA LEU A 74 -6.12 -2.23 -2.66
C LEU A 74 -6.29 -1.09 -3.68
N VAL A 75 -7.14 -1.28 -4.69
CA VAL A 75 -7.37 -0.26 -5.73
C VAL A 75 -7.83 1.06 -5.12
N ASN A 76 -8.79 1.04 -4.19
CA ASN A 76 -9.28 2.24 -3.53
C ASN A 76 -8.19 2.96 -2.73
N LEU A 77 -7.31 2.22 -2.05
CA LEU A 77 -6.20 2.78 -1.29
C LEU A 77 -5.09 3.33 -2.20
N MET A 78 -4.83 2.68 -3.34
CA MET A 78 -3.91 3.19 -4.36
C MET A 78 -4.40 4.54 -4.88
N VAL A 79 -5.68 4.63 -5.28
CA VAL A 79 -6.31 5.87 -5.72
C VAL A 79 -6.22 6.94 -4.63
N LEU A 80 -6.51 6.59 -3.38
CA LEU A 80 -6.42 7.51 -2.24
C LEU A 80 -4.99 8.06 -2.06
N MET A 81 -3.97 7.23 -2.26
CA MET A 81 -2.57 7.63 -2.11
C MET A 81 -2.08 8.56 -3.23
N VAL A 82 -2.49 8.32 -4.48
CA VAL A 82 -2.10 9.18 -5.61
C VAL A 82 -2.94 10.45 -5.73
N SER A 83 -4.16 10.45 -5.15
CA SER A 83 -5.08 11.60 -5.18
C SER A 83 -4.86 12.58 -4.03
N VAL A 84 -3.78 12.45 -3.24
CA VAL A 84 -3.57 13.28 -2.04
C VAL A 84 -3.45 14.76 -2.38
N ASP A 85 -2.96 15.09 -3.56
CA ASP A 85 -2.91 16.47 -4.09
C ASP A 85 -4.20 16.90 -4.84
N GLY A 86 -5.25 16.06 -4.82
CA GLY A 86 -6.53 16.34 -5.46
C GLY A 86 -6.54 16.18 -6.98
N ASN A 87 -5.43 15.73 -7.57
CA ASN A 87 -5.33 15.44 -9.00
C ASN A 87 -4.63 14.09 -9.21
N VAL A 88 -5.30 13.12 -9.84
CA VAL A 88 -4.61 11.95 -10.40
C VAL A 88 -3.93 12.45 -11.67
N CYS A 89 -2.79 13.11 -11.52
CA CYS A 89 -2.06 13.67 -12.66
C CYS A 89 -1.54 12.55 -13.57
N ASP A 90 -1.61 12.77 -14.89
CA ASP A 90 -1.09 11.95 -16.01
C ASP A 90 0.44 11.68 -15.98
N ASN A 91 1.11 11.87 -14.84
CA ASN A 91 2.55 11.68 -14.70
C ASN A 91 2.98 10.20 -14.52
N GLU A 92 2.06 9.25 -14.42
CA GLU A 92 2.40 7.82 -14.50
C GLU A 92 2.74 7.36 -15.93
N GLU A 93 2.43 8.16 -16.97
CA GLU A 93 2.75 7.82 -18.38
C GLU A 93 4.13 8.28 -18.86
N LYS A 94 4.87 9.08 -18.09
CA LYS A 94 6.21 9.58 -18.49
C LYS A 94 7.29 9.23 -17.48
N GLN A 95 7.62 7.94 -17.37
CA GLN A 95 8.96 7.47 -17.03
C GLN A 95 9.41 6.37 -17.97
#